data_AF-A0A9K3Q2A4-F1
#
_entry.id   AF-A0A9K3Q2A4-F1
#
_cell.length_a   1.000
_cell.length_b   1.000
_cell.length_c   1.000
_cell.angle_alpha   90.00
_cell.angle_beta   90.00
_cell.angle_gamma   90.00
#
_symmetry.space_group_name_H-M   'P 1'
#
loop_
_entity.id
_entity.type
_entity.pdbx_description
1 polymer ?
#
loop_
_entity_poly.entity_id
_entity_poly.type
_entity_poly.pdbx_seq_one_letter_code
_entity_poly.pdbx_strand_id
1 'polypeptide(L)'
;MDRRPLIPKESIPLMNISILANTGMAEGRDDRESSLAAEDREQRCLPPLLTTGTPFSKYTTARYDALASSQAWATILGGKFQSRLPDFLRGRSPFHLQSHWVLTSVIANFLKEISCLAVLAGLKSQALEYSTPLESFLIQDLDVFPLIDEELGRMDGCYLIADILRWLLIRAGFVEQGFEKRWSEHRRASYLRDVGTRNKPQYQLFPHESVLEDQAPNRRGTFQQLEQQFGLGVRKADRARVILLFKWTEIDEAHLTNLSYGDGRAGTLEFKKYKHICFIFELFFAVALEPSRNITENPSTCEWQLRQYSKTST
;
A
#
# COMPACT_ATOMS: atom_id res chain seq x y z
N MET A 1 54.14 -5.79 -11.73
CA MET A 1 52.76 -6.15 -12.08
C MET A 1 52.15 -6.85 -10.89
N ASP A 2 51.32 -6.11 -10.17
CA ASP A 2 50.66 -6.50 -8.93
C ASP A 2 49.67 -7.65 -9.12
N ARG A 3 49.76 -8.68 -8.28
CA ARG A 3 48.69 -9.65 -8.07
C ARG A 3 48.09 -9.43 -6.69
N ARG A 4 46.93 -8.77 -6.65
CA ARG A 4 46.10 -8.73 -5.43
C ARG A 4 45.45 -10.10 -5.22
N PRO A 5 45.34 -10.58 -3.98
CA PRO A 5 44.59 -11.79 -3.68
C PRO A 5 43.08 -11.55 -3.84
N LEU A 6 42.39 -12.56 -4.38
CA LEU A 6 40.93 -12.61 -4.47
C LEU A 6 40.35 -12.69 -3.05
N ILE A 7 39.57 -11.68 -2.68
CA ILE A 7 38.78 -11.67 -1.44
C ILE A 7 37.70 -12.76 -1.57
N PRO A 8 37.48 -13.60 -0.54
CA PRO A 8 36.40 -14.59 -0.55
C PRO A 8 35.06 -13.88 -0.74
N LYS A 9 34.20 -14.42 -1.61
CA LYS A 9 32.79 -14.03 -1.70
C LYS A 9 32.11 -14.42 -0.38
N GLU A 10 32.13 -13.51 0.58
CA GLU A 10 31.28 -13.60 1.75
C GLU A 10 29.82 -13.67 1.29
N SER A 11 29.14 -14.66 1.85
CA SER A 11 27.72 -14.96 1.70
C SER A 11 26.88 -13.69 1.85
N ILE A 12 26.24 -13.28 0.76
CA ILE A 12 25.13 -12.31 0.81
C ILE A 12 24.01 -13.00 1.58
N PRO A 13 23.58 -12.51 2.76
CA PRO A 13 22.39 -13.03 3.39
C PRO A 13 21.20 -12.61 2.53
N LEU A 14 20.59 -13.60 1.86
CA LEU A 14 19.28 -13.45 1.23
C LEU A 14 18.27 -13.15 2.35
N MET A 15 17.95 -11.87 2.55
CA MET A 15 16.79 -11.49 3.34
C MET A 15 15.53 -11.99 2.63
N ASN A 16 14.79 -12.88 3.29
CA ASN A 16 13.38 -13.10 3.00
C ASN A 16 12.65 -11.78 3.22
N ILE A 17 12.36 -11.06 2.13
CA ILE A 17 11.33 -10.02 2.15
C ILE A 17 10.00 -10.78 2.08
N SER A 18 9.60 -11.35 3.22
CA SER A 18 8.19 -11.60 3.49
C SER A 18 7.57 -10.21 3.50
N ILE A 19 6.86 -9.86 2.45
CA ILE A 19 5.81 -8.85 2.58
C ILE A 19 4.92 -9.42 3.69
N LEU A 20 4.91 -8.73 4.83
CA LEU A 20 4.28 -9.16 6.08
C LEU A 20 2.78 -9.35 5.86
N ALA A 21 2.41 -10.54 5.37
CA ALA A 21 1.13 -11.24 5.43
C ALA A 21 1.11 -12.26 4.27
N ASN A 22 1.84 -13.37 4.41
CA ASN A 22 1.50 -14.70 3.89
C ASN A 22 2.73 -15.62 3.85
N THR A 23 2.98 -16.30 4.97
CA THR A 23 3.41 -17.69 4.95
C THR A 23 2.59 -18.40 6.02
N GLY A 24 1.69 -19.27 5.58
CA GLY A 24 0.63 -19.86 6.38
C GLY A 24 1.11 -20.70 7.57
N MET A 25 0.22 -20.79 8.55
CA MET A 25 0.19 -21.86 9.55
C MET A 25 -1.15 -22.57 9.38
N ALA A 26 -1.15 -23.64 8.60
CA ALA A 26 -2.17 -24.67 8.69
C ALA A 26 -1.73 -25.62 9.81
N GLU A 27 -2.35 -25.50 10.99
CA GLU A 27 -2.32 -26.56 12.00
C GLU A 27 -3.75 -26.91 12.42
N GLY A 28 -4.18 -28.07 11.92
CA GLY A 28 -4.97 -29.09 12.62
C GLY A 28 -6.17 -28.67 13.47
N ARG A 29 -7.37 -28.86 12.91
CA ARG A 29 -8.44 -29.54 13.65
C ARG A 29 -8.97 -30.69 12.79
N ASP A 30 -8.75 -31.90 13.31
CA ASP A 30 -9.49 -33.10 12.92
C ASP A 30 -10.97 -32.84 13.19
N ASP A 31 -11.80 -32.92 12.15
CA ASP A 31 -13.14 -33.45 12.27
C ASP A 31 -13.44 -34.26 11.01
N ARG A 32 -13.60 -35.57 11.23
CA ARG A 32 -14.06 -36.54 10.25
C ARG A 32 -15.50 -36.19 9.85
N GLU A 33 -15.75 -35.96 8.57
CA GLU A 33 -16.81 -36.63 7.79
C GLU A 33 -17.01 -35.98 6.40
N SER A 34 -17.41 -36.83 5.44
CA SER A 34 -17.79 -36.54 4.04
C SER A 34 -16.67 -36.54 2.98
N SER A 35 -16.22 -37.77 2.70
CA SER A 35 -15.56 -38.17 1.47
C SER A 35 -16.48 -38.09 0.25
N LEU A 36 -15.85 -37.92 -0.93
CA LEU A 36 -16.36 -38.15 -2.30
C LEU A 36 -16.85 -36.91 -3.08
N ALA A 37 -16.00 -35.88 -3.17
CA ALA A 37 -15.98 -34.95 -4.32
C ALA A 37 -14.62 -34.24 -4.56
N ALA A 38 -13.58 -34.54 -3.78
CA ALA A 38 -12.34 -33.74 -3.73
C ALA A 38 -11.15 -34.32 -4.51
N GLU A 39 -11.20 -35.58 -4.97
CA GLU A 39 -9.99 -36.25 -5.49
C GLU A 39 -9.56 -35.81 -6.91
N ASP A 40 -10.35 -35.02 -7.64
CA ASP A 40 -10.00 -34.58 -9.00
C ASP A 40 -9.55 -33.10 -9.11
N ARG A 41 -9.45 -32.37 -7.99
CA ARG A 41 -9.00 -30.95 -7.97
C ARG A 41 -7.61 -30.70 -7.37
N GLU A 42 -7.02 -31.66 -6.65
CA GLU A 42 -5.72 -31.46 -5.99
C GLU A 42 -4.47 -31.76 -6.86
N GLN A 43 -4.62 -32.28 -8.08
CA GLN A 43 -3.46 -32.66 -8.90
C GLN A 43 -2.89 -31.56 -9.82
N ARG A 44 -3.37 -30.30 -9.76
CA ARG A 44 -2.89 -29.24 -10.70
C ARG A 44 -2.03 -28.12 -10.13
N CYS A 45 -1.78 -28.03 -8.83
CA CYS A 45 -1.00 -26.92 -8.26
C CYS A 45 -0.04 -27.29 -7.12
N LEU A 46 0.45 -28.53 -7.05
CA LEU A 46 1.58 -28.83 -6.17
C LEU A 46 2.90 -28.62 -6.93
N PRO A 47 3.85 -27.82 -6.41
CA PRO A 47 5.20 -27.83 -6.96
C PRO A 47 5.77 -29.25 -6.85
N PRO A 48 6.56 -29.72 -7.83
CA PRO A 48 7.08 -31.07 -7.80
C PRO A 48 7.92 -31.28 -6.54
N LEU A 49 7.54 -32.30 -5.77
CA LEU A 49 8.31 -32.83 -4.65
C LEU A 49 9.77 -33.04 -5.09
N LEU A 50 10.68 -32.52 -4.28
CA LEU A 50 12.13 -32.62 -4.45
C LEU A 50 12.57 -34.09 -4.51
N THR A 51 12.61 -34.66 -5.71
CA THR A 51 13.39 -35.87 -5.95
C THR A 51 14.85 -35.47 -6.08
N THR A 52 15.69 -36.07 -5.25
CA THR A 52 17.15 -35.91 -5.26
C THR A 52 17.70 -36.19 -6.66
N GLY A 53 18.01 -35.16 -7.44
CA GLY A 53 18.60 -35.33 -8.77
C GLY A 53 18.49 -34.15 -9.75
N THR A 54 17.70 -33.10 -9.50
CA THR A 54 17.64 -31.95 -10.43
C THR A 54 18.88 -31.05 -10.28
N PRO A 55 19.61 -30.75 -11.36
CA PRO A 55 20.80 -29.91 -11.29
C PRO A 55 20.44 -28.48 -10.86
N PHE A 56 21.19 -27.97 -9.88
CA PHE A 56 21.06 -26.64 -9.26
C PHE A 56 20.94 -25.48 -10.27
N SER A 57 21.43 -25.64 -11.51
CA SER A 57 21.45 -24.59 -12.53
C SER A 57 20.07 -24.23 -13.10
N LYS A 58 19.08 -25.14 -13.08
CA LYS A 58 17.73 -24.83 -13.61
C LYS A 58 16.90 -23.95 -12.66
N TYR A 59 17.12 -24.08 -11.34
CA TYR A 59 16.41 -23.29 -10.33
C TYR A 59 17.01 -21.90 -10.13
N THR A 60 18.31 -21.73 -10.39
CA THR A 60 18.92 -20.40 -10.43
C THR A 60 18.34 -19.59 -11.59
N THR A 61 18.27 -20.15 -12.80
CA THR A 61 17.76 -19.45 -13.98
C THR A 61 16.29 -19.04 -13.82
N ALA A 62 15.41 -19.94 -13.38
CA ALA A 62 13.99 -19.60 -13.16
C ALA A 62 13.78 -18.50 -12.08
N ARG A 63 14.62 -18.46 -11.04
CA ARG A 63 14.57 -17.39 -10.03
C ARG A 63 15.15 -16.07 -10.54
N TYR A 64 16.21 -16.11 -11.34
CA TYR A 64 16.74 -14.91 -12.01
C TYR A 64 15.75 -14.36 -13.03
N ASP A 65 15.05 -15.22 -13.78
CA ASP A 65 14.03 -14.82 -14.74
C ASP A 65 12.81 -14.20 -14.04
N ALA A 66 12.37 -14.77 -12.91
CA ALA A 66 11.31 -14.19 -12.10
C ALA A 66 11.69 -12.82 -11.51
N LEU A 67 12.94 -12.65 -11.05
CA LEU A 67 13.43 -11.38 -10.52
C LEU A 67 13.61 -10.33 -11.62
N ALA A 68 14.17 -10.71 -12.78
CA ALA A 68 14.31 -9.83 -13.94
C ALA A 68 12.94 -9.40 -14.47
N SER A 69 11.98 -10.33 -14.54
CA SER A 69 10.59 -10.03 -14.87
C SER A 69 9.97 -9.07 -13.85
N SER A 70 10.20 -9.28 -12.56
CA SER A 70 9.69 -8.40 -11.50
C SER A 70 10.23 -6.97 -11.61
N GLN A 71 11.51 -6.81 -11.96
CA GLN A 71 12.11 -5.49 -12.20
C GLN A 71 11.51 -4.80 -13.42
N ALA A 72 11.32 -5.51 -14.54
CA ALA A 72 10.68 -4.95 -15.73
C ALA A 72 9.25 -4.47 -15.43
N TRP A 73 8.47 -5.29 -14.71
CA TRP A 73 7.13 -4.91 -14.26
C TRP A 73 7.14 -3.73 -13.29
N ALA A 74 8.11 -3.66 -12.37
CA ALA A 74 8.25 -2.54 -11.46
C ALA A 74 8.56 -1.24 -12.19
N THR A 75 9.36 -1.29 -13.26
CA THR A 75 9.61 -0.14 -14.13
C THR A 75 8.33 0.34 -14.83
N ILE A 76 7.54 -0.59 -15.39
CA ILE A 76 6.26 -0.24 -16.04
C ILE A 76 5.30 0.40 -15.01
N LEU A 77 5.14 -0.23 -13.84
CA LEU A 77 4.27 0.25 -12.77
C LEU A 77 4.69 1.63 -12.27
N GLY A 78 5.99 1.83 -12.04
CA GLY A 78 6.55 3.11 -11.66
C GLY A 78 6.29 4.19 -12.71
N GLY A 79 6.47 3.88 -14.00
CA GLY A 79 6.16 4.79 -15.10
C GLY A 79 4.68 5.19 -15.15
N LYS A 80 3.76 4.23 -14.99
CA LYS A 80 2.32 4.49 -14.91
C LYS A 80 1.97 5.40 -13.73
N PHE A 81 2.51 5.12 -12.54
CA PHE A 81 2.35 5.97 -11.36
C PHE A 81 2.87 7.39 -11.61
N GLN A 82 4.11 7.54 -12.10
CA GLN A 82 4.71 8.84 -12.37
C GLN A 82 3.91 9.65 -13.40
N SER A 83 3.32 9.00 -14.40
CA SER A 83 2.47 9.66 -15.40
C SER A 83 1.17 10.21 -14.83
N ARG A 84 0.55 9.51 -13.86
CA ARG A 84 -0.76 9.86 -13.31
C ARG A 84 -0.66 10.77 -12.07
N LEU A 85 0.46 10.72 -11.37
CA LEU A 85 0.68 11.46 -10.14
C LEU A 85 0.45 12.98 -10.27
N PRO A 86 0.95 13.70 -11.31
CA PRO A 86 0.73 15.14 -11.43
C PRO A 86 -0.76 15.52 -11.53
N ASP A 87 -1.53 14.79 -12.35
CA ASP A 87 -2.96 15.06 -12.51
C ASP A 87 -3.75 14.71 -11.25
N PHE A 88 -3.37 13.62 -10.57
CA PHE A 88 -3.93 13.26 -9.26
C PHE A 88 -3.70 14.38 -8.23
N LEU A 89 -2.55 15.04 -8.24
CA LEU A 89 -2.24 16.08 -7.27
C LEU A 89 -2.74 17.48 -7.65
N ARG A 90 -2.91 17.78 -8.95
CA ARG A 90 -3.42 19.07 -9.44
C ARG A 90 -4.80 19.40 -8.86
N GLY A 91 -5.64 18.38 -8.66
CA GLY A 91 -6.96 18.53 -8.03
C GLY A 91 -6.93 18.72 -6.50
N ARG A 92 -5.75 18.62 -5.86
CA ARG A 92 -5.60 18.52 -4.39
C ARG A 92 -4.63 19.53 -3.78
N SER A 93 -3.78 20.16 -4.59
CA SER A 93 -2.79 21.15 -4.14
C SER A 93 -2.68 22.30 -5.13
N PRO A 94 -2.87 23.57 -4.71
CA PRO A 94 -2.72 24.73 -5.59
C PRO A 94 -1.25 25.09 -5.90
N PHE A 95 -0.28 24.37 -5.33
CA PHE A 95 1.14 24.68 -5.46
C PHE A 95 1.79 24.11 -6.73
N HIS A 96 2.92 24.70 -7.14
CA HIS A 96 3.79 24.19 -8.20
C HIS A 96 4.26 22.76 -7.87
N LEU A 97 3.57 21.77 -8.44
CA LEU A 97 3.84 20.34 -8.24
C LEU A 97 5.29 19.96 -8.56
N GLN A 98 5.92 20.64 -9.52
CA GLN A 98 7.30 20.33 -9.93
C GLN A 98 8.35 20.64 -8.86
N SER A 99 8.04 21.48 -7.87
CA SER A 99 8.98 21.91 -6.83
C SER A 99 8.70 21.29 -5.46
N HIS A 100 7.70 20.42 -5.37
CA HIS A 100 7.28 19.86 -4.09
C HIS A 100 8.24 18.75 -3.66
N TRP A 101 9.02 18.99 -2.59
CA TRP A 101 10.09 18.08 -2.17
C TRP A 101 9.63 16.63 -1.98
N VAL A 102 8.42 16.39 -1.46
CA VAL A 102 7.87 15.04 -1.30
C VAL A 102 7.75 14.33 -2.65
N LEU A 103 7.37 15.05 -3.72
CA LEU A 103 7.23 14.45 -5.05
C LEU A 103 8.60 14.16 -5.67
N THR A 104 9.54 15.07 -5.50
CA THR A 104 10.93 14.85 -5.89
C THR A 104 11.50 13.63 -5.17
N SER A 105 11.29 13.54 -3.85
CA SER A 105 11.73 12.43 -3.02
C SER A 105 11.08 11.12 -3.47
N VAL A 106 9.76 11.07 -3.58
CA VAL A 106 9.00 9.89 -4.05
C VAL A 106 9.52 9.38 -5.38
N ILE A 107 9.59 10.26 -6.38
CA ILE A 107 9.97 9.88 -7.75
C ILE A 107 11.45 9.46 -7.80
N ALA A 108 12.34 10.19 -7.14
CA ALA A 108 13.78 9.95 -7.23
C ALA A 108 14.26 8.76 -6.36
N ASN A 109 13.67 8.56 -5.18
CA ASN A 109 14.26 7.74 -4.13
C ASN A 109 13.39 6.55 -3.66
N PHE A 110 12.07 6.55 -3.92
CA PHE A 110 11.16 5.55 -3.36
C PHE A 110 10.36 4.79 -4.41
N LEU A 111 10.11 5.38 -5.57
CA LEU A 111 9.20 4.84 -6.58
C LEU A 111 9.62 3.45 -7.05
N LYS A 112 10.92 3.22 -7.22
CA LYS A 112 11.46 1.94 -7.67
C LYS A 112 11.18 0.85 -6.62
N GLU A 113 11.51 1.12 -5.37
CA GLU A 113 11.35 0.20 -4.24
C GLU A 113 9.88 -0.14 -4.02
N ILE A 114 9.00 0.86 -4.03
CA ILE A 114 7.54 0.66 -3.85
C ILE A 114 6.95 -0.12 -5.01
N SER A 115 7.33 0.21 -6.25
CA SER A 115 6.86 -0.54 -7.43
C SER A 115 7.34 -1.99 -7.38
N CYS A 116 8.60 -2.21 -6.96
CA CYS A 116 9.14 -3.57 -6.78
C CYS A 116 8.35 -4.34 -5.73
N LEU A 117 8.10 -3.75 -4.56
CA LEU A 117 7.32 -4.37 -3.49
C LEU A 117 5.89 -4.68 -3.95
N ALA A 118 5.23 -3.76 -4.65
CA ALA A 118 3.88 -3.98 -5.18
C ALA A 118 3.83 -5.13 -6.21
N VAL A 119 4.83 -5.24 -7.08
CA VAL A 119 4.94 -6.35 -8.05
C VAL A 119 5.18 -7.68 -7.35
N LEU A 120 6.10 -7.71 -6.37
CA LEU A 120 6.42 -8.91 -5.60
C LEU A 120 5.23 -9.39 -4.74
N ALA A 121 4.40 -8.45 -4.25
CA ALA A 121 3.13 -8.77 -3.58
C ALA A 121 2.01 -9.21 -4.53
N GLY A 122 2.24 -9.22 -5.84
CA GLY A 122 1.20 -9.59 -6.81
C GLY A 122 0.08 -8.53 -6.94
N LEU A 123 0.30 -7.30 -6.48
CA LEU A 123 -0.73 -6.25 -6.45
C LEU A 123 -1.00 -5.63 -7.81
N LYS A 124 -0.17 -5.91 -8.83
CA LYS A 124 -0.30 -5.30 -10.16
C LYS A 124 -1.43 -5.95 -10.97
N SER A 125 -2.09 -5.16 -11.80
CA SER A 125 -2.97 -5.69 -12.85
C SER A 125 -2.20 -6.61 -13.82
N GLN A 126 -2.85 -7.67 -14.29
CA GLN A 126 -2.30 -8.52 -15.35
C GLN A 126 -2.17 -7.76 -16.67
N ALA A 127 -3.08 -6.82 -16.94
CA ALA A 127 -3.10 -5.99 -18.15
C ALA A 127 -2.36 -4.65 -17.94
N LEU A 128 -1.48 -4.53 -16.94
CA LEU A 128 -0.82 -3.26 -16.57
C LEU A 128 -0.18 -2.54 -17.76
N GLU A 129 0.47 -3.28 -18.67
CA GLU A 129 1.13 -2.70 -19.84
C GLU A 129 0.14 -1.92 -20.73
N TYR A 130 -1.03 -2.51 -20.96
CA TYR A 130 -2.10 -1.98 -21.80
C TYR A 130 -3.08 -1.06 -21.06
N SER A 131 -2.97 -0.98 -19.73
CA SER A 131 -3.88 -0.15 -18.92
C SER A 131 -3.83 1.32 -19.34
N THR A 132 -5.02 1.90 -19.47
CA THR A 132 -5.19 3.30 -19.82
C THR A 132 -5.07 4.21 -18.58
N PRO A 133 -4.89 5.53 -18.77
CA PRO A 133 -4.92 6.49 -17.67
C PRO A 133 -6.23 6.54 -16.88
N LEU A 134 -7.31 5.87 -17.34
CA LEU A 134 -8.60 5.81 -16.66
C LEU A 134 -8.84 4.53 -15.87
N GLU A 135 -7.96 3.52 -15.96
CA GLU A 135 -8.15 2.22 -15.32
C GLU A 135 -7.30 2.07 -14.05
N SER A 136 -7.62 1.09 -13.19
CA SER A 136 -6.73 0.77 -12.08
C SER A 136 -5.45 0.09 -12.56
N PHE A 137 -4.33 0.41 -11.91
CA PHE A 137 -3.05 -0.30 -12.08
C PHE A 137 -2.93 -1.51 -11.15
N LEU A 138 -3.85 -1.64 -10.19
CA LEU A 138 -3.88 -2.73 -9.24
C LEU A 138 -4.68 -3.92 -9.80
N ILE A 139 -4.40 -5.09 -9.27
CA ILE A 139 -5.26 -6.26 -9.45
C ILE A 139 -6.65 -5.98 -8.87
N GLN A 140 -7.69 -6.46 -9.55
CA GLN A 140 -9.08 -6.30 -9.09
C GLN A 140 -9.53 -7.40 -8.13
N ASP A 141 -8.76 -8.48 -8.04
CA ASP A 141 -8.99 -9.56 -7.09
C ASP A 141 -8.72 -9.04 -5.67
N LEU A 142 -9.81 -8.93 -4.89
CA LEU A 142 -9.74 -8.42 -3.52
C LEU A 142 -9.06 -9.41 -2.58
N ASP A 143 -9.05 -10.71 -2.90
CA ASP A 143 -8.47 -11.75 -2.04
C ASP A 143 -6.93 -11.63 -1.94
N VAL A 144 -6.31 -10.90 -2.87
CA VAL A 144 -4.89 -10.56 -2.82
C VAL A 144 -4.57 -9.58 -1.68
N PHE A 145 -5.56 -8.80 -1.25
CA PHE A 145 -5.43 -7.89 -0.14
C PHE A 145 -5.99 -8.56 1.12
N PRO A 146 -5.16 -8.81 2.14
CA PRO A 146 -5.65 -9.49 3.35
C PRO A 146 -6.71 -8.67 4.08
N LEU A 147 -7.72 -9.38 4.61
CA LEU A 147 -8.69 -8.83 5.54
C LEU A 147 -8.06 -8.54 6.90
N ILE A 148 -8.68 -7.62 7.63
CA ILE A 148 -8.21 -7.15 8.93
C ILE A 148 -8.75 -8.03 10.04
N ASP A 149 -7.89 -8.92 10.56
CA ASP A 149 -8.13 -9.71 11.75
C ASP A 149 -7.62 -9.03 13.04
N GLU A 150 -7.71 -9.71 14.18
CA GLU A 150 -7.31 -9.16 15.49
C GLU A 150 -5.81 -8.85 15.56
N GLU A 151 -4.96 -9.68 14.94
CA GLU A 151 -3.52 -9.50 15.00
C GLU A 151 -3.10 -8.31 14.13
N LEU A 152 -3.58 -8.32 12.89
CA LEU A 152 -3.29 -7.29 11.92
C LEU A 152 -3.97 -5.96 12.29
N GLY A 153 -5.11 -6.00 13.00
CA GLY A 153 -5.86 -4.86 13.50
C GLY A 153 -5.06 -3.91 14.40
N ARG A 154 -3.98 -4.42 15.03
CA ARG A 154 -3.08 -3.65 15.92
C ARG A 154 -1.90 -3.00 15.18
N MET A 155 -1.68 -3.36 13.92
CA MET A 155 -0.60 -2.81 13.10
C MET A 155 -0.92 -1.37 12.66
N ASP A 156 0.09 -0.66 12.19
CA ASP A 156 -0.08 0.63 11.54
C ASP A 156 0.44 0.61 10.10
N GLY A 157 0.06 1.61 9.31
CA GLY A 157 0.45 1.70 7.91
C GLY A 157 -0.69 2.15 7.01
N CYS A 158 -0.73 1.61 5.79
CA CYS A 158 -1.69 1.98 4.76
C CYS A 158 -2.82 0.94 4.66
N TYR A 159 -4.07 1.38 4.67
CA TYR A 159 -5.25 0.58 4.36
C TYR A 159 -5.83 0.96 3.00
N LEU A 160 -6.63 0.04 2.48
CA LEU A 160 -7.52 0.25 1.38
C LEU A 160 -8.96 0.06 1.85
N ILE A 161 -9.91 0.64 1.15
CA ILE A 161 -11.34 0.33 1.33
C ILE A 161 -11.87 -0.21 0.02
N ALA A 162 -12.50 -1.38 0.11
CA ALA A 162 -13.21 -2.02 -0.98
C ALA A 162 -14.72 -1.78 -0.86
N ASP A 163 -15.39 -1.61 -2.00
CA ASP A 163 -16.82 -1.81 -2.15
C ASP A 163 -17.05 -3.27 -2.54
N ILE A 164 -17.59 -4.06 -1.61
CA ILE A 164 -17.67 -5.53 -1.73
C ILE A 164 -18.80 -5.98 -2.66
N LEU A 165 -19.80 -5.13 -2.91
CA LEU A 165 -20.84 -5.47 -3.88
C LEU A 165 -20.33 -5.29 -5.31
N ARG A 166 -19.49 -4.28 -5.52
CA ARG A 166 -18.92 -3.99 -6.82
C ARG A 166 -17.57 -4.66 -7.06
N TRP A 167 -16.97 -5.26 -6.01
CA TRP A 167 -15.65 -5.89 -6.03
C TRP A 167 -14.53 -4.94 -6.46
N LEU A 168 -14.48 -3.75 -5.85
CA LEU A 168 -13.57 -2.69 -6.28
C LEU A 168 -12.95 -1.92 -5.11
N LEU A 169 -11.66 -1.62 -5.21
CA LEU A 169 -10.99 -0.69 -4.32
C LEU A 169 -11.38 0.76 -4.66
N ILE A 170 -11.82 1.51 -3.66
CA ILE A 170 -12.36 2.87 -3.84
C ILE A 170 -11.57 3.93 -3.07
N ARG A 171 -10.74 3.54 -2.10
CA ARG A 171 -10.00 4.48 -1.26
C ARG A 171 -8.70 3.87 -0.76
N ALA A 172 -7.68 4.70 -0.64
CA ALA A 172 -6.50 4.43 0.17
C ALA A 172 -6.49 5.37 1.40
N GLY A 173 -5.86 4.92 2.47
CA GLY A 173 -5.76 5.69 3.71
C GLY A 173 -4.58 5.27 4.58
N PHE A 174 -4.08 6.17 5.42
CA PHE A 174 -3.09 5.84 6.46
C PHE A 174 -3.71 5.78 7.87
N VAL A 175 -3.12 4.94 8.72
CA VAL A 175 -3.44 4.80 10.14
C VAL A 175 -2.16 4.62 10.98
N GLU A 176 -2.12 5.26 12.15
CA GLU A 176 -1.02 5.13 13.12
C GLU A 176 -1.40 4.28 14.35
N GLN A 177 -2.69 4.21 14.68
CA GLN A 177 -3.19 3.73 15.98
C GLN A 177 -3.89 2.37 15.90
N GLY A 178 -3.61 1.56 14.88
CA GLY A 178 -4.32 0.31 14.64
C GLY A 178 -5.41 0.45 13.59
N PHE A 179 -5.39 -0.44 12.60
CA PHE A 179 -6.43 -0.53 11.57
C PHE A 179 -7.83 -0.70 12.15
N GLU A 180 -8.01 -1.57 13.15
CA GLU A 180 -9.32 -1.82 13.77
C GLU A 180 -9.90 -0.55 14.41
N LYS A 181 -9.06 0.21 15.12
CA LYS A 181 -9.44 1.50 15.70
C LYS A 181 -9.88 2.46 14.61
N ARG A 182 -9.13 2.52 13.50
CA ARG A 182 -9.47 3.41 12.38
C ARG A 182 -10.75 2.99 11.67
N TRP A 183 -10.99 1.70 11.50
CA TRP A 183 -12.26 1.20 10.96
C TRP A 183 -13.44 1.60 11.85
N SER A 184 -13.28 1.48 13.17
CA SER A 184 -14.28 1.91 14.16
C SER A 184 -14.56 3.42 14.09
N GLU A 185 -13.54 4.25 13.85
CA GLU A 185 -13.70 5.69 13.61
C GLU A 185 -14.51 5.97 12.33
N HIS A 186 -14.19 5.28 11.23
CA HIS A 186 -14.92 5.39 9.97
C HIS A 186 -16.38 4.98 10.14
N ARG A 187 -16.63 3.87 10.83
CA ARG A 187 -17.97 3.37 11.14
C ARG A 187 -18.74 4.40 11.98
N ARG A 188 -18.14 4.95 13.02
CA ARG A 188 -18.78 5.99 13.85
C ARG A 188 -19.14 7.22 13.01
N ALA A 189 -18.23 7.66 12.14
CA ALA A 189 -18.45 8.81 11.30
C ALA A 189 -19.52 8.61 10.22
N SER A 190 -19.78 7.37 9.78
CA SER A 190 -20.85 7.08 8.81
C SER A 190 -22.26 7.22 9.40
N TYR A 191 -22.41 7.13 10.74
CA TYR A 191 -23.66 7.38 11.45
C TYR A 191 -24.02 8.87 11.60
N LEU A 192 -23.07 9.79 11.38
CA LEU A 192 -23.34 11.23 11.48
C LEU A 192 -24.48 11.57 10.52
N ARG A 193 -25.56 12.18 11.01
CA ARG A 193 -26.77 12.39 10.20
C ARG A 193 -26.60 13.56 9.24
N ASP A 194 -26.30 14.73 9.78
CA ASP A 194 -26.24 15.94 8.97
C ASP A 194 -25.16 15.88 7.89
N VAL A 195 -25.53 16.10 6.63
CA VAL A 195 -24.60 16.19 5.49
C VAL A 195 -23.52 17.25 5.74
N GLY A 196 -23.86 18.35 6.45
CA GLY A 196 -22.91 19.38 6.87
C GLY A 196 -21.95 18.98 8.00
N THR A 197 -22.17 17.84 8.66
CA THR A 197 -21.22 17.23 9.61
C THR A 197 -20.40 16.11 8.97
N ARG A 198 -20.94 15.48 7.92
CA ARG A 198 -20.24 14.54 7.04
C ARG A 198 -19.32 15.29 6.06
N ASN A 199 -18.25 15.87 6.57
CA ASN A 199 -17.35 16.69 5.75
C ASN A 199 -16.43 15.89 4.82
N LYS A 200 -16.61 14.57 4.73
CA LYS A 200 -15.76 13.66 3.93
C LYS A 200 -16.60 12.92 2.89
N PRO A 201 -16.29 13.01 1.58
CA PRO A 201 -16.85 12.18 0.52
C PRO A 201 -17.13 10.72 0.88
N GLN A 202 -16.26 10.03 1.62
CA GLN A 202 -16.54 8.64 2.05
C GLN A 202 -17.89 8.48 2.76
N TYR A 203 -18.21 9.36 3.71
CA TYR A 203 -19.43 9.24 4.51
C TYR A 203 -20.66 9.84 3.82
N GLN A 204 -20.45 10.73 2.85
CA GLN A 204 -21.51 11.24 1.99
C GLN A 204 -21.94 10.21 0.94
N LEU A 205 -20.98 9.50 0.33
CA LEU A 205 -21.22 8.51 -0.72
C LEU A 205 -21.64 7.15 -0.13
N PHE A 206 -21.15 6.80 1.04
CA PHE A 206 -21.44 5.54 1.75
C PHE A 206 -21.85 5.81 3.21
N PRO A 207 -23.03 6.43 3.43
CA PRO A 207 -23.57 6.62 4.77
C PRO A 207 -23.95 5.27 5.41
N HIS A 208 -24.13 5.25 6.73
CA HIS A 208 -24.68 4.07 7.40
C HIS A 208 -26.13 3.81 6.96
N GLU A 209 -26.53 2.54 6.85
CA GLU A 209 -27.89 2.11 6.45
C GLU A 209 -29.02 2.59 7.38
N SER A 210 -28.72 3.15 8.54
CA SER A 210 -29.74 3.71 9.45
C SER A 210 -29.99 5.20 9.18
N VAL A 211 -29.25 5.80 8.24
CA VAL A 211 -29.34 7.21 7.88
C VAL A 211 -29.97 7.36 6.49
N LEU A 212 -30.82 6.39 6.10
CA LEU A 212 -31.44 6.31 4.77
C LEU A 212 -32.41 7.45 4.48
N GLU A 213 -32.88 8.17 5.50
CA GLU A 213 -33.79 9.32 5.34
C GLU A 213 -33.11 10.51 4.62
N ASP A 214 -31.78 10.60 4.68
CA ASP A 214 -31.03 11.56 3.87
C ASP A 214 -30.91 11.05 2.43
N GLN A 215 -31.76 11.56 1.54
CA GLN A 215 -31.62 11.42 0.09
C GLN A 215 -30.39 12.20 -0.42
N ALA A 216 -29.19 11.79 -0.02
CA ALA A 216 -27.95 12.36 -0.54
C ALA A 216 -27.90 12.06 -2.06
N PRO A 217 -27.91 13.08 -2.94
CA PRO A 217 -28.10 12.89 -4.39
C PRO A 217 -26.98 12.08 -5.06
N ASN A 218 -25.83 11.92 -4.39
CA ASN A 218 -24.65 11.24 -4.92
C ASN A 218 -24.34 9.91 -4.21
N ARG A 219 -25.27 9.38 -3.39
CA ARG A 219 -25.04 8.13 -2.66
C ARG A 219 -24.71 6.98 -3.62
N ARG A 220 -23.64 6.24 -3.31
CA ARG A 220 -23.18 5.07 -4.07
C ARG A 220 -23.53 3.75 -3.39
N GLY A 221 -23.71 3.73 -2.07
CA GLY A 221 -23.99 2.51 -1.31
C GLY A 221 -24.24 2.79 0.17
N THR A 222 -24.01 1.78 1.00
CA THR A 222 -23.96 1.93 2.47
C THR A 222 -22.57 1.63 3.00
N PHE A 223 -22.26 2.09 4.20
CA PHE A 223 -21.00 1.78 4.87
C PHE A 223 -20.83 0.27 5.11
N GLN A 224 -21.93 -0.47 5.31
CA GLN A 224 -21.96 -1.93 5.47
C GLN A 224 -21.45 -2.70 4.25
N GLN A 225 -21.50 -2.07 3.08
CA GLN A 225 -21.00 -2.63 1.83
C GLN A 225 -19.51 -2.34 1.63
N LEU A 226 -18.87 -1.74 2.63
CA LEU A 226 -17.45 -1.44 2.60
C LEU A 226 -16.68 -2.40 3.50
N GLU A 227 -15.50 -2.79 3.04
CA GLU A 227 -14.52 -3.52 3.84
C GLU A 227 -13.18 -2.81 3.85
N GLN A 228 -12.50 -2.85 4.98
CA GLN A 228 -11.12 -2.38 5.09
C GLN A 228 -10.18 -3.53 4.74
N GLN A 229 -9.25 -3.28 3.83
CA GLN A 229 -8.24 -4.22 3.38
C GLN A 229 -6.84 -3.69 3.71
N PHE A 230 -5.85 -4.57 3.82
CA PHE A 230 -4.45 -4.17 3.98
C PHE A 230 -3.82 -3.67 2.68
N GLY A 231 -3.21 -2.50 2.73
CA GLY A 231 -2.25 -2.07 1.71
C GLY A 231 -0.81 -2.32 2.17
N LEU A 232 -0.46 -1.79 3.35
CA LEU A 232 0.82 -2.00 4.04
C LEU A 232 0.53 -2.08 5.54
N GLY A 233 0.75 -3.23 6.17
CA GLY A 233 0.70 -3.38 7.63
C GLY A 233 2.10 -3.60 8.20
N VAL A 234 2.47 -2.83 9.23
CA VAL A 234 3.76 -2.98 9.90
C VAL A 234 3.55 -3.07 11.40
N ARG A 235 4.16 -4.08 12.02
CA ARG A 235 4.25 -4.16 13.47
C ARG A 235 5.18 -3.06 13.97
N LYS A 236 4.86 -2.44 15.11
CA LYS A 236 5.70 -1.38 15.68
C LYS A 236 7.17 -1.77 15.84
N ALA A 237 7.44 -3.04 16.17
CA ALA A 237 8.79 -3.58 16.32
C ALA A 237 9.58 -3.68 15.00
N ASP A 238 8.90 -3.74 13.85
CA ASP A 238 9.53 -3.92 12.54
C ASP A 238 9.69 -2.60 11.76
N ARG A 239 9.25 -1.46 12.32
CA ARG A 239 9.33 -0.14 11.65
C ARG A 239 10.77 0.20 11.22
N ALA A 240 11.76 -0.05 12.07
CA ALA A 240 13.17 0.18 11.75
C ALA A 240 13.62 -0.62 10.52
N ARG A 241 13.17 -1.87 10.38
CA ARG A 241 13.49 -2.72 9.22
C ARG A 241 12.87 -2.18 7.95
N VAL A 242 11.62 -1.71 8.02
CA VAL A 242 10.94 -1.10 6.87
C VAL A 242 11.64 0.17 6.42
N ILE A 243 12.12 1.01 7.36
CA ILE A 243 12.88 2.22 7.03
C ILE A 243 14.17 1.90 6.26
N LEU A 244 14.85 0.81 6.60
CA LEU A 244 16.10 0.37 5.95
C LEU A 244 15.91 -0.10 4.51
N LEU A 245 14.67 -0.40 4.08
CA LEU A 245 14.37 -0.76 2.70
C LEU A 245 14.50 0.43 1.74
N PHE A 246 14.52 1.65 2.26
CA PHE A 246 14.50 2.87 1.46
C PHE A 246 15.79 3.66 1.63
N LYS A 247 16.23 4.27 0.54
CA LYS A 247 17.41 5.14 0.53
C LYS A 247 17.00 6.55 0.95
N TRP A 248 17.48 6.97 2.10
CA TRP A 248 17.28 8.33 2.62
C TRP A 248 18.48 9.19 2.28
N THR A 249 18.23 10.35 1.67
CA THR A 249 19.26 11.37 1.46
C THR A 249 19.32 12.35 2.64
N GLU A 250 20.44 13.05 2.79
CA GLU A 250 20.56 14.14 3.77
C GLU A 250 19.48 15.22 3.59
N ILE A 251 19.09 15.47 2.33
CA ILE A 251 18.02 16.42 1.98
C ILE A 251 16.66 15.92 2.50
N ASP A 252 16.34 14.64 2.30
CA ASP A 252 15.11 14.04 2.82
C ASP A 252 15.04 14.14 4.35
N GLU A 253 16.15 13.81 5.03
CA GLU A 253 16.25 13.87 6.49
C GLU A 253 16.14 15.29 7.03
N ALA A 254 16.75 16.27 6.35
CA ALA A 254 16.64 17.67 6.70
C ALA A 254 15.19 18.18 6.55
N HIS A 255 14.51 17.83 5.45
CA HIS A 255 13.09 18.15 5.29
C HIS A 255 12.26 17.52 6.40
N LEU A 256 12.42 16.22 6.66
CA LEU A 256 11.67 15.52 7.70
C LEU A 256 11.91 16.10 9.10
N THR A 257 13.16 16.40 9.43
CA THR A 257 13.52 16.98 10.74
C THR A 257 12.78 18.29 10.99
N ASN A 258 12.64 19.11 9.96
CA ASN A 258 11.98 20.42 10.04
C ASN A 258 10.45 20.37 10.04
N LEU A 259 9.83 19.20 9.88
CA LEU A 259 8.38 19.07 9.94
C LEU A 259 7.87 19.08 11.38
N SER A 260 6.82 19.86 11.62
CA SER A 260 6.00 19.76 12.83
C SER A 260 4.69 19.09 12.49
N TYR A 261 4.27 18.12 13.31
CA TYR A 261 2.92 17.57 13.23
C TYR A 261 1.91 18.54 13.85
N GLY A 262 0.65 18.51 13.39
CA GLY A 262 -0.40 19.42 13.84
C GLY A 262 -0.67 19.39 15.35
N ASP A 263 -0.21 18.35 16.05
CA ASP A 263 -0.28 18.19 17.50
C ASP A 263 0.89 18.85 18.27
N GLY A 264 1.80 19.52 17.57
CA GLY A 264 2.97 20.20 18.14
C GLY A 264 4.05 19.25 18.64
N ARG A 265 3.92 17.93 18.46
CA ARG A 265 4.93 16.97 18.91
C ARG A 265 6.02 16.83 17.84
N ALA A 266 7.26 17.10 18.23
CA ALA A 266 8.42 16.69 17.45
C ALA A 266 8.57 15.17 17.56
N GLY A 267 7.99 14.42 16.62
CA GLY A 267 8.28 12.99 16.48
C GLY A 267 9.78 12.77 16.22
N THR A 268 10.31 11.61 16.62
CA THR A 268 11.69 11.22 16.28
C THR A 268 11.86 11.14 14.76
N LEU A 269 13.07 11.40 14.24
CA LEU A 269 13.32 11.29 12.80
C LEU A 269 12.93 9.90 12.24
N GLU A 270 13.20 8.84 13.01
CA GLU A 270 12.78 7.48 12.67
C GLU A 270 11.26 7.37 12.48
N PHE A 271 10.48 7.88 13.42
CA PHE A 271 9.02 7.89 13.31
C PHE A 271 8.55 8.72 12.12
N LYS A 272 9.21 9.85 11.84
CA LYS A 272 8.91 10.69 10.67
C LYS A 272 9.19 9.96 9.35
N LYS A 273 10.32 9.25 9.25
CA LYS A 273 10.66 8.41 8.10
C LYS A 273 9.62 7.32 7.87
N TYR A 274 9.23 6.61 8.94
CA TYR A 274 8.20 5.59 8.86
C TYR A 274 6.85 6.16 8.40
N LYS A 275 6.40 7.27 9.00
CA LYS A 275 5.19 7.96 8.55
C LYS A 275 5.26 8.38 7.09
N HIS A 276 6.42 8.87 6.66
CA HIS A 276 6.64 9.25 5.27
C HIS A 276 6.49 8.03 4.35
N ILE A 277 7.10 6.88 4.66
CA ILE A 277 6.89 5.64 3.89
C ILE A 277 5.41 5.29 3.78
N CYS A 278 4.68 5.29 4.89
CA CYS A 278 3.26 4.95 4.88
C CYS A 278 2.43 5.91 4.02
N PHE A 279 2.74 7.21 4.08
CA PHE A 279 2.15 8.22 3.20
C PHE A 279 2.46 7.93 1.73
N ILE A 280 3.68 7.52 1.39
CA ILE A 280 4.03 7.21 0.00
C ILE A 280 3.24 5.99 -0.48
N PHE A 281 3.07 4.96 0.35
CA PHE A 281 2.21 3.82 0.01
C PHE A 281 0.75 4.23 -0.19
N GLU A 282 0.21 5.07 0.69
CA GLU A 282 -1.14 5.62 0.53
C GLU A 282 -1.29 6.40 -0.78
N LEU A 283 -0.31 7.26 -1.11
CA LEU A 283 -0.26 8.00 -2.36
C LEU A 283 -0.15 7.06 -3.57
N PHE A 284 0.72 6.04 -3.48
CA PHE A 284 0.88 5.00 -4.48
C PHE A 284 -0.44 4.31 -4.80
N PHE A 285 -1.11 3.79 -3.77
CA PHE A 285 -2.38 3.14 -3.94
C PHE A 285 -3.45 4.09 -4.46
N ALA A 286 -3.55 5.30 -3.90
CA ALA A 286 -4.52 6.29 -4.36
C ALA A 286 -4.34 6.61 -5.85
N VAL A 287 -3.12 6.81 -6.34
CA VAL A 287 -2.87 7.03 -7.78
C VAL A 287 -3.19 5.77 -8.60
N ALA A 288 -2.90 4.59 -8.06
CA ALA A 288 -3.15 3.32 -8.73
C ALA A 288 -4.64 2.93 -8.83
N LEU A 289 -5.51 3.52 -7.99
CA LEU A 289 -6.96 3.34 -8.10
C LEU A 289 -7.53 3.97 -9.38
N GLU A 290 -8.67 3.44 -9.82
CA GLU A 290 -9.43 3.99 -10.94
C GLU A 290 -9.90 5.42 -10.63
N PRO A 291 -9.52 6.45 -11.41
CA PRO A 291 -9.79 7.85 -11.07
C PRO A 291 -11.27 8.19 -10.87
N SER A 292 -12.17 7.60 -11.66
CA SER A 292 -13.62 7.84 -11.61
C SER A 292 -14.27 7.36 -10.30
N ARG A 293 -13.65 6.35 -9.66
CA ARG A 293 -14.16 5.66 -8.47
C ARG A 293 -13.43 6.05 -7.20
N ASN A 294 -12.21 6.54 -7.34
CA ASN A 294 -11.34 6.87 -6.23
C ASN A 294 -11.89 8.07 -5.42
N ILE A 295 -12.31 7.78 -4.18
CA ILE A 295 -12.82 8.76 -3.22
C ILE A 295 -11.75 9.18 -2.19
N THR A 296 -10.47 8.95 -2.50
CA THR A 296 -9.36 9.41 -1.66
C THR A 296 -9.28 10.93 -1.71
N GLU A 297 -9.72 11.57 -0.63
CA GLU A 297 -9.83 13.02 -0.53
C GLU A 297 -8.46 13.70 -0.46
N ASN A 298 -7.58 13.19 0.39
CA ASN A 298 -6.17 13.57 0.51
C ASN A 298 -5.45 12.41 1.19
N PRO A 299 -4.42 11.80 0.59
CA PRO A 299 -3.56 10.86 1.30
C PRO A 299 -3.12 11.50 2.61
N SER A 300 -3.60 10.95 3.73
CA SER A 300 -3.48 11.39 5.12
C SER A 300 -3.12 12.85 5.30
N THR A 301 -3.91 13.74 4.67
CA THR A 301 -3.63 15.17 4.60
C THR A 301 -2.20 15.47 4.13
N CYS A 302 -2.09 16.35 3.15
CA CYS A 302 -0.97 17.26 3.15
C CYS A 302 -0.98 18.10 4.47
N GLU A 303 -0.85 17.53 5.67
CA GLU A 303 -0.20 18.25 6.78
C GLU A 303 1.30 18.48 6.45
N TRP A 304 1.76 17.92 5.33
CA TRP A 304 2.93 18.33 4.56
C TRP A 304 2.75 19.67 3.81
N GLN A 305 1.51 20.16 3.66
CA GLN A 305 1.22 21.48 3.14
C GLN A 305 1.37 22.51 4.30
N LEU A 306 1.97 23.65 3.97
CA LEU A 306 1.55 24.97 4.45
C LEU A 306 2.17 25.57 5.74
N ARG A 307 3.34 25.14 6.24
CA ARG A 307 4.09 25.99 7.22
C ARG A 307 5.57 26.22 6.95
N GLN A 308 6.08 25.88 5.76
CA GLN A 308 7.45 26.29 5.41
C GLN A 308 7.58 27.69 4.77
N TYR A 309 6.49 28.44 4.53
CA TYR A 309 6.58 29.76 3.87
C TYR A 309 5.63 30.84 4.41
N SER A 310 5.39 30.89 5.73
CA SER A 310 4.79 32.08 6.38
C SER A 310 5.63 32.67 7.50
N LYS A 311 6.88 32.23 7.67
CA LYS A 311 7.91 33.08 8.29
C LYS A 311 8.53 33.96 7.21
N THR A 312 7.71 34.83 6.62
CA THR A 312 8.25 36.12 6.18
C THR A 312 8.75 36.79 7.45
N SER A 313 10.06 36.99 7.51
CA SER A 313 10.74 37.82 8.49
C SER A 313 9.97 39.12 8.69
N THR A 314 9.42 39.31 9.89
CA THR A 314 9.17 40.63 10.46
C THR A 314 10.34 40.98 11.35
#